data_AF-A0AA41SJ42-F1
#
_entry.id   AF-A0AA41SJ42-F1
#
_cell.length_a   1.000
_cell.length_b   1.000
_cell.length_c   1.000
_cell.angle_alpha   90.00
_cell.angle_beta   90.00
_cell.angle_gamma   90.00
#
_symmetry.space_group_name_H-M   'P 1'
#
loop_
_entity.id
_entity.type
_entity.pdbx_description
1 polymer ?
#
loop_
_entity_poly.entity_id
_entity_poly.type
_entity_poly.pdbx_seq_one_letter_code
_entity_poly.pdbx_strand_id
1 'polypeptide(L)'
;MADLQIVPAAAYKNVEAQYVDMMVPLYSYGCEKKIKKALSHLIGIYSVSVDCKLQKVTVWGICNKHDVLATIRSKRKDARFWDTKLVRRTNFV
;
A
#
# COMPACT_ATOMS: atom_id res chain seq x y z
N MET A 1 23.59 4.69 -10.25
CA MET A 1 23.66 4.24 -8.84
C MET A 1 22.33 4.54 -8.17
N ALA A 2 21.50 3.52 -7.97
CA ALA A 2 20.36 3.58 -7.06
C ALA A 2 20.18 2.18 -6.47
N ASP A 3 20.39 2.12 -5.17
CA ASP A 3 20.33 1.00 -4.24
C ASP A 3 19.23 -0.02 -4.61
N LEU A 4 19.66 -1.20 -5.02
CA LEU A 4 18.86 -2.42 -4.94
C LEU A 4 18.64 -2.70 -3.45
N GLN A 5 17.55 -2.21 -2.86
CA GLN A 5 17.08 -2.72 -1.57
C GLN A 5 16.44 -4.11 -1.76
N ILE A 6 17.29 -5.06 -2.18
CA ILE A 6 17.07 -6.46 -1.83
C ILE A 6 17.28 -6.50 -0.32
N VAL A 7 16.18 -6.50 0.42
CA VAL A 7 16.20 -6.92 1.83
C VAL A 7 16.94 -8.26 1.86
N PRO A 8 18.05 -8.39 2.62
CA PRO A 8 18.99 -9.47 2.43
C PRO A 8 18.29 -10.80 2.66
N ALA A 9 18.45 -11.71 1.70
CA ALA A 9 17.99 -13.10 1.74
C ALA A 9 18.55 -13.94 2.92
N ALA A 10 19.30 -13.30 3.82
CA ALA A 10 19.89 -13.92 5.01
C ALA A 10 19.06 -13.71 6.29
N ALA A 11 18.11 -12.77 6.34
CA ALA A 11 17.48 -12.35 7.60
C ALA A 11 16.06 -12.91 7.86
N TYR A 12 15.40 -13.51 6.87
CA TYR A 12 14.06 -14.05 7.07
C TYR A 12 13.94 -15.47 6.54
N LYS A 13 13.71 -16.43 7.43
CA LYS A 13 13.39 -17.80 7.03
C LYS A 13 11.88 -17.99 6.75
N ASN A 14 11.05 -16.97 6.97
CA ASN A 14 9.62 -16.96 6.66
C ASN A 14 9.15 -15.51 6.43
N VAL A 15 9.00 -15.05 5.18
CA VAL A 15 8.24 -13.81 4.90
C VAL A 15 7.07 -14.16 4.04
N GLU A 16 5.91 -14.03 4.65
CA GLU A 16 4.64 -14.20 4.00
C GLU A 16 4.26 -12.90 3.29
N ALA A 17 3.61 -13.04 2.14
CA ALA A 17 3.03 -11.89 1.47
C ALA A 17 1.90 -11.31 2.33
N GLN A 18 1.91 -10.00 2.47
CA GLN A 18 0.91 -9.27 3.24
C GLN A 18 0.00 -8.47 2.32
N TYR A 19 -1.26 -8.36 2.75
CA TYR A 19 -2.20 -7.39 2.22
C TYR A 19 -2.16 -6.12 3.05
N VAL A 20 -1.94 -4.99 2.38
CA VAL A 20 -1.99 -3.67 2.99
C VAL A 20 -3.04 -2.84 2.28
N ASP A 21 -4.15 -2.63 2.98
CA ASP A 21 -5.21 -1.72 2.54
C ASP A 21 -4.99 -0.33 3.13
N MET A 22 -5.06 0.69 2.28
CA MET A 22 -4.90 2.09 2.64
C MET A 22 -6.00 2.93 2.03
N MET A 23 -6.46 3.91 2.80
CA MET A 23 -7.31 4.98 2.30
C MET A 23 -6.40 6.12 1.80
N VAL A 24 -6.57 6.51 0.55
CA VAL A 24 -5.76 7.54 -0.10
C VAL A 24 -6.69 8.51 -0.81
N PRO A 25 -6.65 9.82 -0.54
CA PRO A 25 -7.46 10.77 -1.28
C PRO A 25 -7.10 10.69 -2.76
N LEU A 26 -8.05 10.40 -3.65
CA LEU A 26 -7.84 10.29 -5.10
C LEU A 26 -8.89 11.15 -5.81
N TYR A 27 -8.44 12.11 -6.63
CA TYR A 27 -9.31 13.11 -7.27
C TYR A 27 -9.37 12.98 -8.80
N SER A 28 -8.46 12.19 -9.39
CA SER A 28 -8.36 12.02 -10.84
C SER A 28 -7.54 10.79 -11.20
N TYR A 29 -7.65 10.33 -12.45
CA TYR A 29 -6.82 9.25 -12.99
C TYR A 29 -5.31 9.57 -12.92
N GLY A 30 -4.93 10.85 -13.00
CA GLY A 30 -3.54 11.28 -12.82
C GLY A 30 -3.02 11.02 -11.41
N CYS A 31 -3.89 11.07 -10.39
CA CYS A 31 -3.53 10.71 -9.01
C CYS A 31 -3.25 9.22 -8.88
N GLU A 32 -4.13 8.39 -9.45
CA GLU A 32 -3.96 6.94 -9.49
C GLU A 32 -2.62 6.54 -10.13
N LYS A 33 -2.32 7.10 -11.30
CA LYS A 33 -1.06 6.82 -12.01
C LYS A 33 0.17 7.20 -11.19
N LYS A 34 0.12 8.32 -10.46
CA LYS A 34 1.21 8.74 -9.54
C LYS A 34 1.41 7.76 -8.39
N ILE A 35 0.32 7.25 -7.80
CA ILE A 35 0.39 6.26 -6.72
C ILE A 35 0.95 4.93 -7.23
N LYS A 36 0.42 4.41 -8.35
CA LYS A 36 0.91 3.18 -8.99
C LYS A 36 2.41 3.29 -9.31
N LYS A 37 2.85 4.43 -9.87
CA LYS A 37 4.27 4.68 -10.15
C LYS A 37 5.14 4.76 -8.91
N ALA A 38 4.64 5.35 -7.82
CA ALA A 38 5.38 5.41 -6.55
C ALA A 38 5.56 4.01 -5.94
N LEU A 39 4.50 3.18 -5.99
CA LEU A 39 4.52 1.83 -5.46
C LEU A 39 5.32 0.86 -6.35
N SER A 40 5.35 1.04 -7.67
CA SER A 40 6.16 0.21 -8.56
C SER A 40 7.67 0.32 -8.33
N HIS A 41 8.13 1.37 -7.62
CA HIS A 41 9.53 1.51 -7.24
C HIS A 41 9.88 0.74 -5.95
N LEU A 42 8.89 0.23 -5.22
CA LEU A 42 9.13 -0.55 -4.00
C LEU A 42 9.35 -2.02 -4.37
N ILE A 43 10.37 -2.61 -3.75
CA ILE A 43 10.74 -4.01 -3.95
C ILE A 43 9.82 -4.90 -3.11
N GLY A 44 9.45 -6.07 -3.65
CA GLY A 44 8.59 -7.04 -2.96
C GLY A 44 7.09 -6.82 -3.14
N ILE A 45 6.67 -5.76 -3.85
CA ILE A 45 5.26 -5.59 -4.26
C ILE A 45 4.99 -6.42 -5.51
N TYR A 46 3.99 -7.29 -5.46
CA TYR A 46 3.57 -8.09 -6.60
C TYR A 46 2.35 -7.51 -7.31
N SER A 47 1.41 -6.92 -6.56
CA SER A 47 0.19 -6.36 -7.14
C SER A 47 -0.28 -5.13 -6.38
N VAL A 48 -0.85 -4.18 -7.14
CA VAL A 48 -1.42 -2.93 -6.63
C VAL A 48 -2.78 -2.72 -7.29
N SER A 49 -3.84 -2.74 -6.49
CA SER A 49 -5.17 -2.32 -6.90
C SER A 49 -5.47 -0.92 -6.38
N VAL A 50 -6.12 -0.11 -7.20
CA VAL A 50 -6.52 1.26 -6.83
C VAL A 50 -7.95 1.48 -7.25
N ASP A 51 -8.80 1.74 -6.26
CA ASP A 51 -10.22 2.04 -6.43
C ASP A 51 -10.45 3.54 -6.20
N CYS A 52 -10.45 4.32 -7.29
CA CYS A 52 -10.69 5.76 -7.21
C CYS A 52 -12.05 6.12 -6.62
N LYS A 53 -13.08 5.28 -6.85
CA LYS A 53 -14.44 5.49 -6.29
C LYS A 53 -14.47 5.37 -4.77
N LEU A 54 -13.75 4.40 -4.22
CA LEU A 54 -13.67 4.14 -2.78
C LEU A 54 -12.51 4.87 -2.12
N GLN A 55 -11.66 5.54 -2.90
CA GLN A 55 -10.40 6.13 -2.43
C GLN A 55 -9.54 5.11 -1.68
N LYS A 56 -9.54 3.86 -2.18
CA LYS A 56 -8.87 2.72 -1.56
C LYS A 56 -7.71 2.26 -2.44
N VAL A 57 -6.59 1.93 -1.80
CA VAL A 57 -5.42 1.33 -2.43
C VAL A 57 -5.12 0.04 -1.69
N THR A 58 -5.08 -1.06 -2.43
CA THR A 58 -4.73 -2.39 -1.90
C THR A 58 -3.39 -2.80 -2.50
N VAL A 59 -2.46 -3.13 -1.62
CA VAL A 59 -1.12 -3.61 -1.99
C VAL A 59 -0.97 -5.05 -1.54
N TRP A 60 -0.54 -5.91 -2.44
CA TRP A 60 -0.13 -7.28 -2.15
C TRP A 60 1.39 -7.38 -2.34
N GLY A 61 2.10 -7.82 -1.31
CA GLY A 61 3.55 -7.98 -1.40
C GLY A 61 4.24 -8.39 -0.11
N ILE A 62 5.49 -8.80 -0.26
CA ILE A 62 6.46 -8.92 0.82
C ILE A 62 7.00 -7.52 1.09
N CYS A 63 6.34 -6.78 2.00
CA CYS A 63 6.70 -5.41 2.30
C CYS A 63 6.33 -5.02 3.73
N ASN A 64 6.95 -3.96 4.25
CA ASN A 64 6.56 -3.35 5.52
C ASN A 64 5.46 -2.32 5.28
N LYS A 65 4.29 -2.53 5.90
CA LYS A 65 3.11 -1.65 5.77
C LYS A 65 3.41 -0.17 6.06
N HIS A 66 4.33 0.11 6.99
CA HIS A 66 4.67 1.49 7.36
C HIS A 66 5.48 2.20 6.28
N ASP A 67 6.38 1.49 5.60
CA ASP A 67 7.20 2.03 4.51
C ASP A 67 6.33 2.31 3.27
N VAL A 68 5.38 1.41 2.99
CA VAL A 68 4.38 1.62 1.93
C VAL A 68 3.54 2.86 2.24
N LEU A 69 3.05 3.00 3.47
CA LEU A 69 2.30 4.17 3.89
C LEU A 69 3.13 5.45 3.78
N ALA A 70 4.39 5.44 4.21
CA ALA A 70 5.29 6.59 4.11
C ALA A 70 5.51 7.01 2.65
N THR A 71 5.69 6.04 1.76
CA THR A 71 5.85 6.26 0.31
C THR A 71 4.62 6.93 -0.28
N ILE A 72 3.43 6.45 0.09
CA ILE A 72 2.17 7.08 -0.34
C ILE A 72 2.02 8.47 0.28
N ARG A 73 2.36 8.66 1.57
CA ARG A 73 2.28 9.95 2.26
C ARG A 73 3.16 11.03 1.64
N SER A 74 4.28 10.63 1.02
CA SER A 74 5.12 11.55 0.22
C SER A 74 4.37 12.18 -0.96
N LYS A 75 3.37 11.48 -1.50
CA LYS A 75 2.52 11.96 -2.60
C LYS A 75 1.17 12.49 -2.11
N ARG A 76 0.66 11.94 -1.00
CA ARG A 76 -0.65 12.23 -0.41
C ARG A 76 -0.59 12.19 1.12
N LYS A 77 -0.40 13.35 1.75
CA LYS A 77 -0.19 13.47 3.21
C LYS A 77 -1.28 12.81 4.06
N ASP A 78 -2.53 12.87 3.61
CA ASP A 78 -3.71 12.34 4.33
C ASP A 78 -3.97 10.84 4.09
N ALA A 79 -3.03 10.13 3.45
CA ALA A 79 -3.10 8.69 3.34
C ALA A 79 -3.00 8.03 4.73
N ARG A 80 -3.86 7.04 4.96
CA ARG A 80 -3.95 6.29 6.22
C ARG A 80 -4.25 4.83 5.95
N PHE A 81 -4.01 3.95 6.92
CA PHE A 81 -4.45 2.57 6.80
C PHE A 81 -5.98 2.50 6.73
N TRP A 82 -6.47 1.56 5.93
CA TRP A 82 -7.89 1.26 5.85
C TRP A 82 -8.27 0.46 7.10
N ASP A 83 -8.98 1.08 8.04
CA ASP A 83 -9.41 0.39 9.25
C ASP A 83 -10.60 -0.54 8.94
N THR A 84 -10.33 -1.84 8.89
CA THR A 84 -11.34 -2.88 8.68
C THR A 84 -12.12 -3.24 9.95
N LYS A 85 -11.73 -2.74 11.13
CA LYS A 85 -12.41 -3.06 12.39
C LYS A 85 -13.75 -2.33 12.52
N LEU A 86 -13.94 -1.22 11.79
CA LEU A 86 -15.20 -0.49 11.77
C LEU A 86 -16.30 -1.15 10.92
N VAL A 87 -15.94 -2.01 9.95
CA VAL A 87 -16.91 -2.73 9.10
C VAL A 87 -17.60 -3.88 9.86
N ARG A 88 -16.96 -4.43 10.90
CA ARG A 88 -17.53 -5.51 11.72
C ARG A 88 -18.59 -5.06 12.74
N ARG A 89 -18.74 -3.75 12.97
CA ARG A 89 -19.72 -3.22 13.95
C ARG A 89 -21.11 -2.98 13.38
N THR A 90 -21.32 -3.05 12.07
CA THR A 90 -22.59 -2.68 11.43
C THR A 90 -23.47 -3.87 11.01
N ASN A 91 -23.09 -5.11 11.32
CA ASN A 91 -23.89 -6.30 11.01
C ASN A 91 -24.32 -7.10 12.26
N PHE A 92 -24.75 -6.38 13.29
CA PHE A 92 -25.62 -6.94 14.33
C PHE A 92 -26.83 -5.99 14.44
N VAL A 93 -27.82 -6.25 13.60
CA VAL A 93 -29.20 -5.78 13.78
C VAL A 93 -30.06 -7.04 13.90
#